data_AF-A0A4R1BTI9-F1
#
_entry.id   AF-A0A4R1BTI9-F1
#
_cell.length_a   1.000
_cell.length_b   1.000
_cell.length_c   1.000
_cell.angle_alpha   90.00
_cell.angle_beta   90.00
_cell.angle_gamma   90.00
#
_symmetry.space_group_name_H-M   'P 1'
#
loop_
_entity.id
_entity.type
_entity.pdbx_description
1 polymer ?
#
loop_
_entity_poly.entity_id
_entity_poly.type
_entity_poly.pdbx_seq_one_letter_code
_entity_poly.pdbx_strand_id
1 'polypeptide(L)'
;MSTALLVYLLTPLPGVVVILTRLRLGGPKALSGRLEISRRVLNTHTIVGLIAGLTWIAFLLTGIGSEHKGNPIVGVVALAMLWVTAVAGLMILARWLRPRGKRAAQVINEDSWGRGPGLSLLAHLGLFVMVLIFTWAYLVTAV
;
A
#
# COMPACT_ATOMS: atom_id res chain seq x y z
N MET A 1 -4.13 3.29 -23.60
CA MET A 1 -4.10 4.35 -22.57
C MET A 1 -2.69 4.96 -22.56
N SER A 2 -2.56 6.27 -22.37
CA SER A 2 -1.24 6.88 -22.15
C SER A 2 -0.68 6.46 -20.78
N THR A 3 0.64 6.34 -20.67
CA THR A 3 1.33 6.00 -19.41
C THR A 3 1.01 7.02 -18.31
N ALA A 4 0.97 8.31 -18.64
CA ALA A 4 0.59 9.38 -17.72
C ALA A 4 -0.81 9.18 -17.14
N LEU A 5 -1.82 8.89 -17.98
CA LEU A 5 -3.20 8.65 -17.51
C LEU A 5 -3.27 7.48 -16.53
N LEU A 6 -2.52 6.40 -16.80
CA LEU A 6 -2.44 5.25 -15.90
C LEU A 6 -1.83 5.64 -14.54
N VAL A 7 -0.75 6.41 -14.52
CA VAL A 7 -0.10 6.88 -13.27
C VAL A 7 -1.05 7.76 -12.47
N TYR A 8 -1.71 8.74 -13.10
CA TYR A 8 -2.67 9.61 -12.42
C TYR A 8 -3.86 8.81 -11.86
N LEU A 9 -4.41 7.86 -12.61
CA LEU A 9 -5.55 7.04 -12.17
C LEU A 9 -5.20 6.17 -10.95
N LEU A 10 -3.97 5.67 -10.88
CA LEU A 10 -3.50 4.81 -9.80
C LEU A 10 -2.98 5.59 -8.58
N THR A 11 -2.65 6.87 -8.73
CA THR A 11 -2.06 7.72 -7.67
C THR A 11 -2.87 7.78 -6.37
N PRO A 12 -4.22 7.75 -6.36
CA PRO A 12 -4.99 7.71 -5.11
C PRO A 12 -4.87 6.39 -4.33
N LEU A 13 -4.48 5.30 -4.98
CA LEU A 13 -4.54 3.95 -4.42
C LEU A 13 -3.72 3.75 -3.12
N PRO A 14 -2.47 4.23 -2.99
CA PRO A 14 -1.70 4.13 -1.75
C PRO A 14 -2.44 4.75 -0.56
N GLY A 15 -3.04 5.93 -0.75
CA GLY A 15 -3.81 6.61 0.29
C GLY A 15 -5.01 5.79 0.73
N VAL A 16 -5.79 5.29 -0.22
CA VAL A 16 -6.96 4.42 0.05
C VAL A 16 -6.53 3.17 0.83
N VAL A 17 -5.52 2.44 0.35
CA VAL A 17 -5.06 1.19 0.97
C VAL A 17 -4.55 1.43 2.39
N VAL A 18 -3.75 2.48 2.60
CA VAL A 18 -3.19 2.82 3.91
C VAL A 18 -4.27 3.21 4.90
N ILE A 19 -5.20 4.08 4.50
CA ILE A 19 -6.28 4.56 5.36
C ILE A 19 -7.19 3.39 5.76
N LEU A 20 -7.65 2.59 4.79
CA LEU A 20 -8.50 1.44 5.07
C LEU A 20 -7.80 0.41 5.96
N THR A 21 -6.51 0.17 5.75
CA THR A 21 -5.73 -0.75 6.59
C THR A 21 -5.62 -0.23 8.03
N ARG A 22 -5.40 1.08 8.22
CA ARG A 22 -5.35 1.71 9.54
C ARG A 22 -6.70 1.67 10.26
N LEU A 23 -7.78 1.98 9.55
CA LEU A 23 -9.14 1.92 10.12
C LEU A 23 -9.50 0.49 10.53
N ARG A 24 -9.08 -0.51 9.74
CA ARG A 24 -9.37 -1.91 9.99
C ARG A 24 -8.56 -2.51 11.14
N LEU A 25 -7.27 -2.18 11.23
CA LEU A 25 -6.33 -2.85 12.15
C LEU A 25 -5.90 -1.99 13.34
N GLY A 26 -6.26 -0.70 13.38
CA GLY A 26 -5.84 0.23 14.42
C GLY A 26 -6.73 0.28 15.67
N GLY A 27 -7.91 -0.37 15.65
CA GLY A 27 -8.88 -0.31 16.75
C GLY A 27 -8.60 -1.31 17.90
N PRO A 28 -9.17 -1.09 19.10
CA PRO A 28 -8.99 -1.99 20.25
C PRO A 28 -9.40 -3.45 19.98
N LYS A 29 -10.40 -3.66 19.12
CA LYS A 29 -10.89 -5.00 18.71
C LYS A 29 -9.90 -5.74 17.80
N ALA A 30 -8.95 -5.06 17.17
CA ALA A 30 -7.90 -5.71 16.38
C ALA A 30 -6.86 -6.43 17.26
N LEU A 31 -6.79 -6.09 18.55
CA LEU A 31 -5.89 -6.70 19.54
C LEU A 31 -6.52 -7.89 20.27
N SER A 32 -7.83 -8.11 20.17
CA SER A 32 -8.53 -9.14 20.94
C SER A 32 -8.63 -10.50 20.24
N GLY A 33 -7.74 -10.81 19.28
CA GLY A 33 -7.85 -12.02 18.47
C GLY A 33 -6.54 -12.53 17.86
N ARG A 34 -6.50 -13.83 17.56
CA ARG A 34 -5.35 -14.70 17.20
C ARG A 34 -4.62 -14.38 15.87
N LEU A 35 -4.78 -13.17 15.34
CA LEU A 35 -4.17 -12.64 14.11
C LEU A 35 -3.48 -11.29 14.40
N GLU A 36 -2.79 -11.21 15.54
CA GLU A 36 -2.08 -10.00 15.94
C GLU A 36 -1.00 -9.64 14.92
N ILE A 37 -1.06 -8.40 14.43
CA ILE A 37 -0.01 -7.81 13.61
C ILE A 37 0.90 -6.97 14.49
N SER A 38 2.20 -6.99 14.21
CA SER A 38 3.13 -6.07 14.87
C SER A 38 2.70 -4.62 14.63
N ARG A 39 2.53 -3.86 15.72
CA ARG A 39 2.23 -2.42 15.65
C ARG A 39 3.28 -1.65 14.85
N ARG A 40 4.55 -2.10 14.89
CA ARG A 40 5.62 -1.49 14.09
C ARG A 40 5.34 -1.62 12.61
N VAL A 41 4.95 -2.79 12.13
CA VAL A 41 4.63 -3.03 10.71
C VAL A 41 3.43 -2.18 10.28
N LEU A 42 2.36 -2.14 11.10
CA LEU A 42 1.20 -1.31 10.81
C LEU A 42 1.53 0.19 10.77
N ASN A 43 2.34 0.67 11.73
CA ASN A 43 2.78 2.06 11.78
C ASN A 43 3.69 2.41 10.60
N THR A 44 4.64 1.54 10.24
CA THR A 44 5.48 1.71 9.06
C THR A 44 4.63 1.79 7.80
N HIS A 45 3.72 0.84 7.58
CA HIS A 45 2.80 0.88 6.44
C HIS A 45 2.00 2.18 6.40
N THR A 46 1.52 2.65 7.55
CA THR A 46 0.68 3.86 7.60
C THR A 46 1.48 5.15 7.38
N ILE A 47 2.52 5.37 8.19
CA ILE A 47 3.27 6.64 8.19
C ILE A 47 4.07 6.77 6.90
N VAL A 48 4.81 5.72 6.52
CA VAL A 48 5.60 5.74 5.29
C VAL A 48 4.67 5.83 4.08
N GLY A 49 3.54 5.12 4.09
CA GLY A 49 2.58 5.16 2.99
C GLY A 49 1.93 6.52 2.77
N LEU A 50 1.54 7.21 3.85
CA LEU A 50 1.01 8.57 3.77
C LEU A 50 2.06 9.55 3.25
N ILE A 51 3.28 9.52 3.81
CA ILE A 51 4.35 10.42 3.35
C ILE A 51 4.68 10.11 1.88
N ALA A 52 4.84 8.84 1.51
CA ALA A 52 5.13 8.43 0.14
C ALA A 52 4.09 8.94 -0.86
N GLY A 53 2.80 8.74 -0.54
CA GLY A 53 1.69 9.20 -1.39
C GLY A 53 1.66 10.72 -1.53
N LEU A 54 1.83 11.46 -0.42
CA LEU A 54 1.87 12.93 -0.45
C LEU A 54 3.08 13.45 -1.24
N THR A 55 4.26 12.88 -1.03
CA THR A 55 5.48 13.25 -1.78
C THR A 55 5.31 12.94 -3.27
N TRP A 56 4.73 11.78 -3.62
CA TRP A 56 4.46 11.42 -5.02
C TRP A 56 3.45 12.35 -5.68
N ILE A 57 2.34 12.68 -5.00
CA ILE A 57 1.35 13.65 -5.50
C ILE A 57 1.99 15.02 -5.70
N ALA A 58 2.76 15.49 -4.71
CA ALA A 58 3.47 16.76 -4.82
C ALA A 58 4.44 16.75 -6.02
N PHE A 59 5.21 15.68 -6.19
CA PHE A 59 6.09 15.48 -7.34
C PHE A 59 5.32 15.60 -8.67
N LEU A 60 4.19 14.89 -8.84
CA LEU A 60 3.39 14.92 -10.07
C LEU A 60 2.71 16.26 -10.35
N LEU A 61 2.31 17.02 -9.33
CA LEU A 61 1.56 18.26 -9.50
C LEU A 61 2.45 19.50 -9.67
N THR A 62 3.60 19.50 -9.01
CA THR A 62 4.44 20.70 -8.90
C THR A 62 5.77 20.57 -9.63
N GLY A 63 6.17 19.33 -9.96
CA GLY A 63 7.49 19.06 -10.50
C GLY A 63 8.61 19.56 -9.58
N ILE A 64 8.42 19.54 -8.24
CA ILE A 64 9.40 20.06 -7.25
C ILE A 64 10.83 19.75 -7.73
N GLY A 65 11.55 20.81 -8.09
CA GLY A 65 12.99 20.88 -8.35
C GLY A 65 13.53 20.65 -9.78
N SER A 66 12.73 20.75 -10.86
CA SER A 66 13.25 21.29 -12.13
C SER A 66 12.14 21.71 -13.10
N GLU A 67 12.41 22.80 -13.84
CA GLU A 67 11.55 23.35 -14.88
C GLU A 67 11.13 22.26 -15.88
N HIS A 68 9.86 21.86 -15.82
CA HIS A 68 9.16 20.96 -16.75
C HIS A 68 9.42 19.44 -16.64
N LYS A 69 10.30 18.95 -15.75
CA LYS A 69 10.58 17.49 -15.63
C LYS A 69 10.63 16.90 -14.20
N GLY A 70 10.48 17.71 -13.15
CA GLY A 70 10.54 17.21 -11.77
C GLY A 70 11.97 16.95 -11.26
N ASN A 71 12.20 17.02 -9.96
CA ASN A 71 13.49 16.61 -9.39
C ASN A 71 13.57 15.08 -9.31
N PRO A 72 14.56 14.45 -9.97
CA PRO A 72 14.65 13.00 -10.00
C PRO A 72 14.86 12.39 -8.61
N ILE A 73 15.54 13.10 -7.71
CA ILE A 73 15.76 12.63 -6.33
C ILE A 73 14.43 12.49 -5.60
N VAL A 74 13.51 13.46 -5.77
CA VAL A 74 12.20 13.43 -5.10
C VAL A 74 11.36 12.25 -5.61
N GLY A 75 11.34 12.02 -6.93
CA GLY A 75 10.64 10.89 -7.53
C GLY A 75 11.19 9.54 -7.03
N VAL A 76 12.52 9.38 -7.01
CA VAL A 76 13.17 8.15 -6.51
C VAL A 76 12.89 7.93 -5.02
N VAL A 77 12.96 8.97 -4.19
CA VAL A 77 12.66 8.87 -2.75
C VAL A 77 11.21 8.48 -2.53
N ALA A 78 10.27 9.11 -3.24
CA ALA A 78 8.86 8.75 -3.16
C ALA A 78 8.61 7.29 -3.57
N LEU A 79 9.24 6.81 -4.66
CA LEU A 79 9.17 5.41 -5.08
C LEU A 79 9.75 4.46 -4.04
N ALA A 80 10.90 4.79 -3.46
CA ALA A 80 11.51 3.98 -2.42
C ALA A 80 10.58 3.85 -1.19
N MET A 81 9.92 4.94 -0.80
CA MET A 81 8.95 4.92 0.29
C MET A 81 7.67 4.14 -0.08
N LEU A 82 7.21 4.21 -1.33
CA LEU A 82 6.11 3.37 -1.83
C LEU A 82 6.48 1.88 -1.78
N TRP A 83 7.70 1.51 -2.13
CA TRP A 83 8.22 0.15 -2.00
C TRP A 83 8.22 -0.34 -0.54
N VAL A 84 8.71 0.48 0.39
CA VAL A 84 8.66 0.16 1.84
C VAL A 84 7.22 -0.08 2.28
N THR A 85 6.29 0.78 1.84
CA THR A 85 4.86 0.66 2.12
C THR A 85 4.27 -0.64 1.58
N ALA A 86 4.61 -1.01 0.33
CA ALA A 86 4.17 -2.23 -0.31
C ALA A 86 4.70 -3.48 0.41
N VAL A 87 5.98 -3.51 0.76
CA VAL A 87 6.60 -4.61 1.51
C VAL A 87 5.95 -4.76 2.89
N ALA A 88 5.75 -3.67 3.63
CA ALA A 88 5.03 -3.69 4.90
C ALA A 88 3.60 -4.23 4.72
N GLY A 89 2.95 -3.88 3.61
CA GLY A 89 1.66 -4.42 3.20
C GLY A 89 1.64 -5.93 2.96
N LEU A 90 2.66 -6.47 2.29
CA LEU A 90 2.83 -7.90 2.10
C LEU A 90 3.11 -8.62 3.43
N MET A 91 3.87 -8.01 4.34
CA MET A 91 4.05 -8.53 5.70
C MET A 91 2.73 -8.55 6.47
N ILE A 92 1.87 -7.55 6.29
CA ILE A 92 0.50 -7.53 6.83
C ILE A 92 -0.30 -8.70 6.27
N LEU A 93 -0.20 -8.99 4.97
CA LEU A 93 -0.88 -10.11 4.32
C LEU A 93 -0.37 -11.47 4.83
N ALA A 94 0.92 -11.60 5.15
CA ALA A 94 1.52 -12.84 5.64
C ALA A 94 0.88 -13.39 6.92
N ARG A 95 0.11 -12.57 7.66
CA ARG A 95 -0.69 -13.03 8.82
C ARG A 95 -1.68 -14.15 8.47
N TRP A 96 -2.08 -14.24 7.21
CA TRP A 96 -3.02 -15.25 6.72
C TRP A 96 -2.36 -16.56 6.26
N LEU A 97 -1.03 -16.59 6.09
CA LEU A 97 -0.31 -17.76 5.56
C LEU A 97 -0.15 -18.91 6.56
N ARG A 98 -0.48 -18.72 7.85
CA ARG A 98 -0.43 -19.78 8.86
C ARG A 98 -1.76 -19.97 9.59
N PRO A 99 -2.79 -20.57 8.97
CA PRO A 99 -3.98 -21.00 9.71
C PRO A 99 -3.62 -22.17 10.62
N ARG A 100 -3.54 -21.95 11.94
CA ARG A 100 -3.35 -23.03 12.91
C ARG A 100 -4.70 -23.72 13.19
N GLY A 101 -4.96 -24.83 12.49
CA GLY A 101 -6.02 -25.81 12.80
C GLY A 101 -7.37 -25.65 12.07
N LYS A 102 -8.17 -26.72 12.06
CA LYS A 102 -9.43 -26.85 11.28
C LYS A 102 -10.50 -25.79 11.62
N ARG A 103 -10.61 -25.36 12.89
CA ARG A 103 -11.55 -24.28 13.31
C ARG A 103 -11.12 -22.89 12.84
N ALA A 104 -9.82 -22.65 12.68
CA ALA A 104 -9.32 -21.37 12.17
C ALA A 104 -9.63 -21.18 10.68
N ALA A 105 -9.72 -22.28 9.92
CA ALA A 105 -10.14 -22.26 8.52
C ALA A 105 -11.64 -21.97 8.35
N GLN A 106 -12.50 -22.40 9.29
CA GLN A 106 -13.96 -22.15 9.23
C GLN A 106 -14.31 -20.68 9.48
N VAL A 107 -13.68 -20.02 10.45
CA VAL A 107 -13.91 -18.59 10.77
C VAL A 107 -13.51 -17.65 9.62
N ILE A 108 -12.55 -18.05 8.78
CA ILE A 108 -12.14 -17.29 7.58
C ILE A 108 -13.26 -17.25 6.52
N ASN A 109 -14.13 -18.27 6.49
CA ASN A 109 -15.17 -18.43 5.47
C ASN A 109 -16.49 -17.72 5.79
N GLU A 110 -16.77 -17.43 7.06
CA GLU A 110 -18.10 -16.94 7.47
C GLU A 110 -18.32 -15.42 7.24
N ASP A 111 -17.28 -14.64 6.95
CA ASP A 111 -17.39 -13.18 6.65
C ASP A 111 -16.26 -12.70 5.70
N SER A 112 -16.10 -13.40 4.56
CA SER A 112 -14.86 -13.43 3.77
C SER A 112 -14.52 -12.11 3.01
N TRP A 113 -15.52 -11.28 2.71
CA TRP A 113 -15.37 -10.10 1.87
C TRP A 113 -14.93 -8.86 2.67
N GLY A 114 -15.68 -8.49 3.71
CA GLY A 114 -15.40 -7.32 4.54
C GLY A 114 -14.42 -7.58 5.69
N ARG A 115 -14.52 -8.76 6.34
CA ARG A 115 -13.68 -9.13 7.49
C ARG A 115 -12.63 -10.20 7.17
N GLY A 116 -12.76 -10.92 6.06
CA GLY A 116 -11.84 -11.96 5.63
C GLY A 116 -10.61 -11.48 4.84
N PRO A 117 -9.81 -12.43 4.35
CA PRO A 117 -8.53 -12.15 3.69
C PRO A 117 -8.70 -11.47 2.31
N GLY A 118 -9.85 -11.59 1.64
CA GLY A 118 -10.05 -11.13 0.26
C GLY A 118 -9.75 -9.65 0.05
N LEU A 119 -10.40 -8.76 0.81
CA LEU A 119 -10.14 -7.32 0.72
C LEU A 119 -8.69 -6.96 1.10
N SER A 120 -8.12 -7.68 2.08
CA SER A 120 -6.72 -7.48 2.47
C SER A 120 -5.77 -7.91 1.34
N LEU A 121 -6.08 -8.98 0.62
CA LEU A 121 -5.30 -9.50 -0.49
C LEU A 121 -5.32 -8.52 -1.67
N LEU A 122 -6.53 -8.10 -2.08
CA LEU A 122 -6.70 -7.14 -3.17
C LEU A 122 -5.98 -5.82 -2.90
N ALA A 123 -6.11 -5.28 -1.68
CA ALA A 123 -5.50 -4.01 -1.31
C ALA A 123 -3.97 -4.05 -1.40
N HIS A 124 -3.33 -5.07 -0.82
CA HIS A 124 -1.88 -5.13 -0.73
C HIS A 124 -1.22 -5.63 -2.02
N LEU A 125 -1.83 -6.59 -2.72
CA LEU A 125 -1.35 -6.98 -4.06
C LEU A 125 -1.58 -5.86 -5.08
N GLY A 126 -2.72 -5.18 -5.02
CA GLY A 126 -3.01 -4.02 -5.87
C GLY A 126 -1.97 -2.92 -5.65
N LEU A 127 -1.63 -2.62 -4.38
CA LEU A 127 -0.56 -1.67 -4.07
C LEU A 127 0.80 -2.13 -4.61
N PHE A 128 1.17 -3.41 -4.44
CA PHE A 128 2.42 -3.95 -4.94
C PHE A 128 2.54 -3.84 -6.47
N VAL A 129 1.50 -4.26 -7.20
CA VAL A 129 1.43 -4.13 -8.66
C VAL A 129 1.48 -2.67 -9.09
N MET A 130 0.80 -1.78 -8.36
CA MET A 130 0.86 -0.33 -8.62
C MET A 130 2.29 0.21 -8.48
N VAL A 131 3.06 -0.20 -7.46
CA VAL A 131 4.45 0.24 -7.28
C VAL A 131 5.33 -0.26 -8.43
N LEU A 132 5.12 -1.49 -8.90
CA LEU A 132 5.80 -2.01 -10.09
C LEU A 132 5.50 -1.15 -11.33
N ILE A 133 4.24 -0.80 -11.55
CA ILE A 133 3.82 0.06 -12.67
C ILE A 133 4.47 1.45 -12.55
N PHE A 134 4.48 2.06 -11.36
CA PHE A 134 5.09 3.38 -11.16
C PHE A 134 6.59 3.34 -11.38
N THR A 135 7.27 2.29 -10.91
CA THR A 135 8.70 2.09 -11.13
C THR A 135 9.01 1.98 -12.62
N TRP A 136 8.24 1.15 -13.34
CA TRP A 136 8.39 0.99 -14.79
C TRP A 136 8.13 2.31 -15.54
N ALA A 137 7.04 3.00 -15.23
CA ALA A 137 6.68 4.27 -15.86
C ALA A 137 7.77 5.32 -15.61
N TYR A 138 8.26 5.43 -14.36
CA TYR A 138 9.32 6.36 -14.01
C TYR A 138 10.62 6.10 -14.79
N LEU A 139 11.01 4.82 -14.93
CA LEU A 139 12.22 4.42 -15.66
C LEU A 139 12.12 4.65 -17.17
N VAL A 140 10.94 4.44 -17.76
CA VAL A 140 10.77 4.45 -19.23
C VAL A 140 10.35 5.81 -19.75
N THR A 141 9.55 6.56 -19.00
CA THR A 141 8.94 7.80 -19.49
C THR A 141 9.39 9.06 -18.76
N ALA A 142 10.17 8.94 -17.67
CA ALA A 142 10.52 10.07 -16.79
C ALA A 142 9.27 10.93 -16.50
N VAL A 143 8.27 10.28 -15.86
CA VAL A 143 6.98 10.85 -15.48
C VAL A 143 7.16 12.14 -14.68
#